data_AF-A0A1P8JXV8-F1
#
_entry.id   AF-A0A1P8JXV8-F1
#
_cell.length_a   1.000
_cell.length_b   1.000
_cell.length_c   1.000
_cell.angle_alpha   90.00
_cell.angle_beta   90.00
_cell.angle_gamma   90.00
#
_symmetry.space_group_name_H-M   'P 1'
#
loop_
_entity.id
_entity.type
_entity.pdbx_description
1 polymer ?
#
loop_
_entity_poly.entity_id
_entity_poly.type
_entity_poly.pdbx_seq_one_letter_code
_entity_poly.pdbx_strand_id
1 'polypeptide(L)'
;MISALVDLHGLEATKGPHPLVADLEAAGIQVLGASIDRSKLVQEVVRHAPDVVICLDPLPSDLLFRTTQAIADTAPCPVIVFTNDAGVEHIARAAESGIHAYVVNGYGAHRLRPLIHIAQARFKRERALQTQLADLANRFEERKMVDRAKGILMHARQVSDDDAFQILRTASMHTNQRLGQVSQQIIHSARFADAVNRAGQLRMLSQRLVKLQLLQIAGAGQQAQPLLQDSVQRIEANIAGLGKTLSKPTFGDLLGQVVRGWGELKAALDPQGGIDARQVMRVDSLAERLLDDAERLTNDLEHAGAAPPLHVLNVVARQRMWSQRYAKYALLGAMGAVGAGGGVAARNQAGLLEARTAFEQALSFLNGIPLTSTGIRASLETGASHWRHMVVATDGLQGGGAAIGQLAAASEGVLDVFEQLTEDYENSMQMLVG
;
A
#
# COMPACT_ATOMS: atom_id res chain seq x y z
N MET A 1 -35.82 35.81 8.04
CA MET A 1 -35.82 36.86 7.00
C MET A 1 -34.79 36.44 5.97
N ILE A 2 -35.08 36.49 4.66
CA ILE A 2 -34.09 36.09 3.64
C ILE A 2 -33.01 37.16 3.60
N SER A 3 -31.75 36.74 3.62
CA SER A 3 -30.59 37.62 3.55
C SER A 3 -29.90 37.54 2.18
N ALA A 4 -29.41 38.67 1.68
CA ALA A 4 -28.75 38.77 0.39
C ALA A 4 -27.42 39.50 0.47
N LEU A 5 -26.44 39.04 -0.28
CA LEU A 5 -25.22 39.79 -0.57
C LEU A 5 -25.26 40.24 -2.04
N VAL A 6 -24.92 41.50 -2.30
CA VAL A 6 -25.09 42.11 -3.62
C VAL A 6 -23.73 42.45 -4.24
N ASP A 7 -23.49 41.96 -5.46
CA ASP A 7 -22.37 42.33 -6.31
C ASP A 7 -22.85 43.28 -7.40
N LEU A 8 -22.28 44.48 -7.46
CA LEU A 8 -22.64 45.60 -8.35
C LEU A 8 -21.54 45.90 -9.38
N HIS A 9 -20.69 44.92 -9.68
CA HIS A 9 -19.55 45.07 -10.58
C HIS A 9 -19.95 45.58 -11.97
N GLY A 10 -19.14 46.49 -12.52
CA GLY A 10 -19.34 47.03 -13.89
C GLY A 10 -20.32 48.20 -13.98
N LEU A 11 -20.81 48.69 -12.84
CA LEU A 11 -21.66 49.89 -12.75
C LEU A 11 -20.84 51.10 -12.30
N GLU A 12 -21.16 52.28 -12.83
CA GLU A 12 -20.55 53.54 -12.40
C GLU A 12 -20.88 53.83 -10.93
N ALA A 13 -19.91 54.31 -10.15
CA ALA A 13 -20.11 54.66 -8.75
C ALA A 13 -21.10 55.83 -8.63
N THR A 14 -22.34 55.55 -8.23
CA THR A 14 -23.37 56.57 -7.97
C THR A 14 -23.14 57.26 -6.62
N LYS A 15 -23.57 58.53 -6.49
CA LYS A 15 -23.53 59.31 -5.22
C LYS A 15 -24.56 58.82 -4.15
N GLY A 16 -24.81 57.52 -4.07
CA GLY A 16 -25.78 56.90 -3.17
C GLY A 16 -25.91 55.37 -3.38
N PRO A 17 -26.61 54.66 -2.49
CA PRO A 17 -26.84 53.22 -2.63
C PRO A 17 -27.62 52.90 -3.90
N HIS A 18 -27.23 51.85 -4.62
CA HIS A 18 -27.87 51.44 -5.86
C HIS A 18 -29.36 51.08 -5.60
N PRO A 19 -30.31 51.44 -6.49
CA PRO A 19 -31.75 51.22 -6.29
C PRO A 19 -32.14 49.78 -5.92
N LEU A 20 -31.37 48.80 -6.42
CA LEU A 20 -31.54 47.37 -6.11
C LEU A 20 -31.55 47.09 -4.61
N VAL A 21 -30.73 47.79 -3.82
CA VAL A 21 -30.66 47.59 -2.36
C VAL A 21 -32.00 47.96 -1.72
N ALA A 22 -32.52 49.15 -2.04
CA ALA A 22 -33.81 49.62 -1.54
C ALA A 22 -34.98 48.73 -2.00
N ASP A 23 -34.95 48.25 -3.25
CA ASP A 23 -35.98 47.35 -3.79
C ASP A 23 -35.96 45.97 -3.12
N LEU A 24 -34.77 45.45 -2.78
CA LEU A 24 -34.62 44.20 -2.01
C LEU A 24 -35.16 44.37 -0.59
N GLU A 25 -34.82 45.47 0.08
CA GLU A 25 -35.32 45.79 1.42
C GLU A 25 -36.85 45.95 1.43
N ALA A 26 -37.41 46.67 0.45
CA ALA A 26 -38.85 46.82 0.26
C ALA A 26 -39.56 45.47 0.00
N ALA A 27 -38.86 44.53 -0.63
CA ALA A 27 -39.35 43.15 -0.82
C ALA A 27 -39.20 42.25 0.43
N GLY A 28 -38.63 42.79 1.53
CA GLY A 28 -38.44 42.09 2.81
C GLY A 28 -37.17 41.24 2.87
N ILE A 29 -36.17 41.56 2.05
CA ILE A 29 -34.87 40.86 1.99
C ILE A 29 -33.83 41.73 2.68
N GLN A 30 -33.10 41.15 3.63
CA GLN A 30 -32.05 41.85 4.36
C GLN A 30 -30.77 41.89 3.51
N VAL A 31 -30.30 43.08 3.15
CA VAL A 31 -29.03 43.22 2.43
C VAL A 31 -27.88 43.25 3.44
N LEU A 32 -27.03 42.22 3.43
CA LEU A 32 -25.89 42.08 4.34
C LEU A 32 -24.70 42.95 3.91
N GLY A 33 -24.60 43.25 2.62
CA GLY A 33 -23.57 44.08 2.03
C GLY A 33 -23.77 44.23 0.52
N ALA A 34 -23.31 45.36 -0.02
CA ALA A 34 -23.26 45.63 -1.45
C ALA A 34 -21.84 46.09 -1.82
N SER A 35 -21.21 45.41 -2.77
CA SER A 35 -19.83 45.69 -3.20
C SER A 35 -19.75 45.82 -4.72
N ILE A 36 -18.86 46.69 -5.18
CA ILE A 36 -18.45 46.78 -6.60
C ILE A 36 -17.15 45.99 -6.88
N ASP A 37 -16.45 45.59 -5.82
CA ASP A 37 -15.19 44.84 -5.88
C ASP A 37 -15.48 43.34 -5.76
N ARG A 38 -15.64 42.69 -6.93
CA ARG A 38 -15.93 41.25 -7.05
C ARG A 38 -14.81 40.36 -6.50
N SER A 39 -13.57 40.86 -6.43
CA SER A 39 -12.43 40.06 -5.96
C SER A 39 -12.61 39.57 -4.52
N LYS A 40 -13.41 40.27 -3.72
CA LYS A 40 -13.73 39.93 -2.33
C LYS A 40 -15.02 39.14 -2.17
N LEU A 41 -15.77 38.89 -3.24
CA LEU A 41 -17.11 38.31 -3.16
C LEU A 41 -17.11 36.94 -2.47
N VAL A 42 -16.16 36.07 -2.80
CA VAL A 42 -16.04 34.74 -2.16
C VAL A 42 -15.81 34.88 -0.65
N GLN A 43 -14.92 35.79 -0.25
CA GLN A 43 -14.61 36.04 1.16
C GLN A 43 -15.84 36.55 1.92
N GLU A 44 -16.57 37.49 1.32
CA GLU A 44 -17.80 38.04 1.90
C GLU A 44 -18.90 36.98 2.03
N VAL A 45 -19.05 36.09 1.05
CA VAL A 45 -20.00 34.96 1.12
C VAL A 45 -19.64 34.00 2.25
N VAL A 46 -18.36 33.61 2.36
CA VAL A 46 -17.89 32.74 3.45
C VAL A 46 -18.11 33.40 4.82
N ARG A 47 -17.86 34.71 4.92
CA ARG A 47 -17.98 35.47 6.17
C ARG A 47 -19.43 35.65 6.62
N HIS A 48 -20.32 36.00 5.69
CA HIS A 48 -21.68 36.41 5.99
C HIS A 48 -22.72 35.31 5.83
N ALA A 49 -22.39 34.21 5.13
CA ALA A 49 -23.27 33.08 4.87
C ALA A 49 -24.69 33.50 4.41
N PRO A 50 -24.83 34.28 3.31
CA PRO A 50 -26.11 34.80 2.85
C PRO A 50 -27.04 33.69 2.33
N ASP A 51 -28.35 33.94 2.39
CA ASP A 51 -29.36 33.03 1.79
C ASP A 51 -29.41 33.11 0.25
N VAL A 52 -28.87 34.18 -0.34
CA VAL A 52 -28.72 34.36 -1.80
C VAL A 52 -27.62 35.38 -2.11
N VAL A 53 -26.86 35.14 -3.17
CA VAL A 53 -25.98 36.14 -3.79
C VAL A 53 -26.64 36.68 -5.05
N ILE A 54 -26.67 38.00 -5.18
CA ILE A 54 -27.28 38.68 -6.31
C ILE A 54 -26.20 39.51 -7.00
N CYS A 55 -25.84 39.13 -8.21
CA CYS A 55 -24.93 39.90 -9.05
C CYS A 55 -25.73 40.69 -10.08
N LEU A 56 -25.46 41.99 -10.18
CA LEU A 56 -25.92 42.83 -11.26
C LEU A 56 -24.71 43.13 -12.14
N ASP A 57 -24.62 42.46 -13.28
CA ASP A 57 -23.49 42.57 -14.21
C ASP A 57 -24.04 42.74 -15.65
N PRO A 58 -23.96 43.95 -16.23
CA PRO A 58 -24.47 44.20 -17.57
C PRO A 58 -23.85 43.33 -18.66
N LEU A 59 -22.57 42.93 -18.49
CA LEU A 59 -21.83 42.10 -19.44
C LEU A 59 -20.94 41.09 -18.68
N PRO A 60 -21.49 39.92 -18.31
CA PRO A 60 -20.80 38.84 -17.63
C PRO A 60 -19.46 38.51 -18.28
N SER A 61 -18.42 38.57 -17.46
CA SER A 61 -17.06 38.20 -17.85
C SER A 61 -16.68 36.83 -17.28
N ASP A 62 -15.59 36.26 -17.80
CA ASP A 62 -14.94 35.06 -17.27
C ASP A 62 -14.70 35.12 -15.76
N LEU A 63 -14.43 36.31 -15.23
CA LEU A 63 -14.23 36.52 -13.80
C LEU A 63 -15.50 36.18 -13.01
N LEU A 64 -16.69 36.58 -13.48
CA LEU A 64 -17.96 36.25 -12.82
C LEU A 64 -18.13 34.74 -12.69
N PHE A 65 -18.01 34.02 -13.81
CA PHE A 65 -18.20 32.57 -13.84
C PHE A 65 -17.19 31.84 -12.94
N ARG A 66 -15.93 32.27 -12.93
CA ARG A 66 -14.91 31.69 -12.03
C ARG A 66 -15.23 31.99 -10.56
N THR A 67 -15.69 33.20 -10.26
CA THR A 67 -16.06 33.60 -8.89
C THR A 67 -17.27 32.81 -8.39
N THR A 68 -18.32 32.63 -9.21
CA THR A 68 -19.50 31.87 -8.81
C THR A 68 -19.21 30.36 -8.69
N GLN A 69 -18.34 29.82 -9.54
CA GLN A 69 -17.82 28.46 -9.38
C GLN A 69 -17.08 28.31 -8.05
N ALA A 70 -16.19 29.25 -7.72
CA ALA A 70 -15.47 29.23 -6.44
C ALA A 70 -16.43 29.31 -5.24
N ILE A 71 -17.53 30.06 -5.33
CA ILE A 71 -18.58 30.08 -4.31
C ILE A 71 -19.24 28.70 -4.20
N ALA A 72 -19.61 28.08 -5.33
CA ALA A 72 -20.22 26.75 -5.34
C ALA A 72 -19.33 25.68 -4.70
N ASP A 73 -18.01 25.79 -4.87
CA ASP A 73 -17.04 24.83 -4.31
C ASP A 73 -16.73 25.07 -2.82
N THR A 74 -16.77 26.32 -2.36
CA THR A 74 -16.30 26.71 -1.00
C THR A 74 -17.41 27.00 0.00
N ALA A 75 -18.43 27.76 -0.39
CA ALA A 75 -19.56 28.16 0.44
C ALA A 75 -20.85 28.19 -0.41
N PRO A 76 -21.39 27.01 -0.77
CA PRO A 76 -22.49 26.91 -1.73
C PRO A 76 -23.74 27.65 -1.24
N CYS A 77 -24.23 28.59 -2.05
CA CYS A 77 -25.49 29.30 -1.84
C CYS A 77 -26.17 29.61 -3.19
N PRO A 78 -27.47 29.95 -3.19
CA PRO A 78 -28.16 30.36 -4.41
C PRO A 78 -27.53 31.62 -5.01
N VAL A 79 -27.31 31.63 -6.32
CA VAL A 79 -26.74 32.77 -7.05
C VAL A 79 -27.68 33.21 -8.16
N ILE A 80 -27.95 34.51 -8.23
CA ILE A 80 -28.77 35.14 -9.27
C ILE A 80 -27.90 36.18 -9.98
N VAL A 81 -27.90 36.16 -11.30
CA VAL A 81 -27.23 37.16 -12.13
C VAL A 81 -28.28 37.90 -12.95
N PHE A 82 -28.33 39.22 -12.77
CA PHE A 82 -29.08 40.12 -13.63
C PHE A 82 -28.14 40.76 -14.65
N THR A 83 -28.48 40.67 -15.92
CA THR A 83 -27.61 41.10 -17.02
C THR A 83 -28.40 41.66 -18.21
N ASN A 84 -27.70 42.32 -19.14
CA ASN A 84 -28.22 42.69 -20.46
C ASN A 84 -27.75 41.73 -21.56
N ASP A 85 -26.86 40.79 -21.23
CA ASP A 85 -26.32 39.84 -22.19
C ASP A 85 -27.30 38.69 -22.46
N ALA A 86 -27.70 38.56 -23.72
CA ALA A 86 -28.58 37.51 -24.22
C ALA A 86 -27.81 36.38 -24.95
N GLY A 87 -26.47 36.36 -24.88
CA GLY A 87 -25.62 35.37 -25.53
C GLY A 87 -25.89 33.96 -25.02
N VAL A 88 -26.24 33.04 -25.92
CA VAL A 88 -26.54 31.63 -25.59
C VAL A 88 -25.35 30.93 -24.92
N GLU A 89 -24.13 31.23 -25.37
CA GLU A 89 -22.90 30.66 -24.80
C GLU A 89 -22.71 31.06 -23.33
N HIS A 90 -22.97 32.32 -22.99
CA HIS A 90 -22.89 32.79 -21.60
C HIS A 90 -24.01 32.24 -20.72
N ILE A 91 -25.21 32.02 -21.28
CA ILE A 91 -26.31 31.35 -20.55
C ILE A 91 -25.93 29.92 -20.19
N ALA A 92 -25.36 29.16 -21.13
CA ALA A 92 -24.89 27.80 -20.88
C ALA A 92 -23.78 27.78 -19.82
N ARG A 93 -22.79 28.66 -19.99
CA ARG A 93 -21.67 28.81 -19.06
C ARG A 93 -22.11 29.23 -17.66
N ALA A 94 -23.13 30.08 -17.56
CA ALA A 94 -23.69 30.49 -16.28
C ALA A 94 -24.28 29.29 -15.51
N ALA A 95 -25.04 28.44 -16.20
CA ALA A 95 -25.63 27.25 -15.61
C ALA A 95 -24.56 26.28 -15.10
N GLU A 96 -23.44 26.15 -15.82
CA GLU A 96 -22.30 25.30 -15.42
C GLU A 96 -21.48 25.89 -14.27
N SER A 97 -21.56 27.20 -14.03
CA SER A 97 -20.75 27.92 -13.04
C SER A 97 -21.46 28.18 -11.70
N GLY A 98 -22.52 27.43 -11.39
CA GLY A 98 -23.27 27.58 -10.13
C GLY A 98 -24.25 28.78 -10.10
N ILE A 99 -24.63 29.34 -11.26
CA ILE A 99 -25.67 30.37 -11.33
C ILE A 99 -27.04 29.71 -11.49
N HIS A 100 -27.92 30.00 -10.54
CA HIS A 100 -29.23 29.33 -10.43
C HIS A 100 -30.33 30.09 -11.19
N ALA A 101 -30.15 31.40 -11.38
CA ALA A 101 -30.99 32.21 -12.25
C ALA A 101 -30.14 33.24 -13.00
N TYR A 102 -30.10 33.13 -14.33
CA TYR A 102 -29.50 34.11 -15.23
C TYR A 102 -30.63 34.88 -15.91
N VAL A 103 -30.76 36.17 -15.59
CA VAL A 103 -31.92 36.99 -15.92
C VAL A 103 -31.51 38.13 -16.84
N VAL A 104 -31.96 38.06 -18.08
CA VAL A 104 -31.69 39.06 -19.13
C VAL A 104 -32.66 40.24 -19.01
N ASN A 105 -32.22 41.42 -19.46
CA ASN A 105 -32.93 42.70 -19.40
C ASN A 105 -33.11 43.25 -17.98
N GLY A 106 -32.09 43.05 -17.12
CA GLY A 106 -32.06 43.58 -15.77
C GLY A 106 -33.14 43.03 -14.83
N TYR A 107 -33.27 43.66 -13.65
CA TYR A 107 -34.23 43.26 -12.63
C TYR A 107 -35.50 44.14 -12.66
N GLY A 108 -36.59 43.63 -12.09
CA GLY A 108 -37.76 44.45 -11.77
C GLY A 108 -38.19 44.16 -10.33
N ALA A 109 -38.49 45.19 -9.55
CA ALA A 109 -38.74 45.06 -8.10
C ALA A 109 -39.78 43.99 -7.75
N HIS A 110 -40.90 43.96 -8.48
CA HIS A 110 -41.97 42.96 -8.29
C HIS A 110 -41.54 41.50 -8.59
N ARG A 111 -40.44 41.30 -9.32
CA ARG A 111 -39.90 39.98 -9.70
C ARG A 111 -38.85 39.46 -8.74
N LEU A 112 -38.28 40.29 -7.86
CA LEU A 112 -37.16 39.91 -6.99
C LEU A 112 -37.50 38.70 -6.12
N ARG A 113 -38.64 38.74 -5.42
CA ARG A 113 -39.04 37.67 -4.52
C ARG A 113 -39.34 36.35 -5.24
N PRO A 114 -40.13 36.32 -6.34
CA PRO A 114 -40.28 35.10 -7.16
C PRO A 114 -38.95 34.55 -7.69
N LEU A 115 -38.05 35.42 -8.16
CA LEU A 115 -36.74 35.01 -8.71
C LEU A 115 -35.81 34.42 -7.64
N ILE A 116 -35.85 34.94 -6.43
CA ILE A 116 -35.12 34.38 -5.29
C ILE A 116 -35.66 33.01 -4.91
N HIS A 117 -36.99 32.83 -4.87
CA HIS A 117 -37.57 31.54 -4.57
C HIS A 117 -37.25 30.47 -5.62
N ILE A 118 -37.27 30.79 -6.92
CA ILE A 118 -36.88 29.84 -7.97
C ILE A 118 -35.39 29.49 -7.90
N ALA A 119 -34.51 30.48 -7.63
CA ALA A 119 -33.08 30.24 -7.47
C ALA A 119 -32.79 29.35 -6.25
N GLN A 120 -33.43 29.61 -5.11
CA GLN A 120 -33.37 28.77 -3.92
C GLN A 120 -33.86 27.35 -4.18
N ALA A 121 -34.96 27.19 -4.94
CA ALA A 121 -35.49 25.88 -5.29
C ALA A 121 -34.53 25.09 -6.20
N ARG A 122 -33.92 25.75 -7.19
CA ARG A 122 -32.91 25.16 -8.07
C ARG A 122 -31.67 24.74 -7.30
N PHE A 123 -31.15 25.61 -6.44
CA PHE A 123 -30.01 25.29 -5.56
C PHE A 123 -30.30 24.08 -4.67
N LYS A 124 -31.47 24.04 -4.02
CA LYS A 124 -31.87 22.89 -3.19
C LYS A 124 -31.93 21.59 -3.99
N ARG A 125 -32.48 21.63 -5.21
CA ARG A 125 -32.55 20.47 -6.10
C ARG A 125 -31.16 20.00 -6.51
N GLU A 126 -30.29 20.92 -6.93
CA GLU A 126 -28.92 20.61 -7.33
C GLU A 126 -28.13 20.02 -6.15
N ARG A 127 -28.22 20.63 -4.97
CA ARG A 127 -27.54 20.14 -3.77
C ARG A 127 -28.03 18.74 -3.36
N ALA A 128 -29.33 18.48 -3.49
CA ALA A 128 -29.89 17.15 -3.24
C ALA A 128 -29.33 16.11 -4.22
N LEU A 129 -29.24 16.44 -5.52
CA LEU A 129 -28.64 15.55 -6.52
C LEU A 129 -27.16 15.30 -6.27
N GLN A 130 -26.38 16.35 -5.97
CA GLN A 130 -24.96 16.22 -5.59
C GLN A 130 -24.78 15.31 -4.36
N THR A 131 -25.66 15.45 -3.35
CA THR A 131 -25.62 14.61 -2.15
C THR A 131 -25.96 13.15 -2.48
N GLN A 132 -26.97 12.91 -3.32
CA GLN A 132 -27.32 11.56 -3.77
C GLN A 132 -26.18 10.90 -4.57
N LEU A 133 -25.54 11.66 -5.46
CA LEU A 133 -24.38 11.17 -6.22
C LEU A 133 -23.21 10.82 -5.29
N ALA A 134 -22.92 11.66 -4.30
CA ALA A 134 -21.87 11.40 -3.31
C ALA A 134 -22.17 10.15 -2.46
N ASP A 135 -23.42 9.97 -2.01
CA ASP A 135 -23.84 8.78 -1.26
C ASP A 135 -23.73 7.50 -2.11
N LEU A 136 -24.17 7.54 -3.36
CA LEU A 136 -24.02 6.41 -4.30
C LEU A 136 -22.55 6.07 -4.56
N ALA A 137 -21.70 7.08 -4.78
CA ALA A 137 -20.27 6.88 -4.96
C ALA A 137 -19.62 6.24 -3.73
N ASN A 138 -19.96 6.71 -2.52
CA ASN A 138 -19.47 6.14 -1.27
C ASN A 138 -19.90 4.68 -1.10
N ARG A 139 -21.17 4.35 -1.33
CA ARG A 139 -21.67 2.96 -1.26
C ARG A 139 -20.99 2.05 -2.28
N PHE A 140 -20.68 2.57 -3.46
CA PHE A 140 -19.98 1.80 -4.49
C PHE A 140 -18.53 1.50 -4.09
N GLU A 141 -17.80 2.49 -3.56
CA GLU A 141 -16.45 2.26 -3.04
C GLU A 141 -16.43 1.34 -1.83
N GLU A 142 -17.39 1.48 -0.90
CA GLU A 142 -17.56 0.53 0.21
C GLU A 142 -17.77 -0.89 -0.29
N ARG A 143 -18.64 -1.09 -1.30
CA ARG A 143 -18.87 -2.42 -1.90
C ARG A 143 -17.60 -3.01 -2.52
N LYS A 144 -16.82 -2.22 -3.27
CA LYS A 144 -15.53 -2.68 -3.82
C LYS A 144 -14.57 -3.14 -2.73
N MET A 145 -14.51 -2.39 -1.63
CA MET A 145 -13.66 -2.73 -0.49
C MET A 145 -14.11 -4.04 0.18
N VAL A 146 -15.42 -4.23 0.34
CA VAL A 146 -16.00 -5.48 0.86
C VAL A 146 -15.66 -6.66 -0.06
N ASP A 147 -15.92 -6.55 -1.36
CA ASP A 147 -15.66 -7.63 -2.31
C ASP A 147 -14.17 -8.00 -2.36
N ARG A 148 -13.28 -7.00 -2.28
CA ARG A 148 -11.83 -7.23 -2.19
C ARG A 148 -11.42 -7.91 -0.90
N ALA A 149 -11.97 -7.49 0.24
CA ALA A 149 -11.68 -8.11 1.53
C ALA A 149 -12.20 -9.56 1.59
N LYS A 150 -13.38 -9.83 1.01
CA LYS A 150 -13.89 -11.20 0.85
C LYS A 150 -12.93 -12.05 0.03
N GLY A 151 -12.46 -11.59 -1.12
CA GLY A 151 -11.49 -12.31 -1.92
C GLY A 151 -10.20 -12.65 -1.16
N ILE A 152 -9.69 -11.73 -0.34
CA ILE A 152 -8.54 -12.00 0.54
C ILE A 152 -8.87 -13.09 1.55
N LEU A 153 -10.02 -13.01 2.23
CA LEU A 153 -10.45 -14.00 3.22
C LEU A 153 -10.69 -15.37 2.60
N MET A 154 -11.28 -15.43 1.41
CA MET A 154 -11.49 -16.68 0.67
C MET A 154 -10.17 -17.38 0.39
N HIS A 155 -9.15 -16.66 -0.10
CA HIS A 155 -7.83 -17.25 -0.34
C HIS A 155 -7.10 -17.61 0.95
N ALA A 156 -7.12 -16.73 1.95
CA ALA A 156 -6.38 -16.93 3.19
C ALA A 156 -6.98 -18.03 4.08
N ARG A 157 -8.31 -18.20 4.09
CA ARG A 157 -8.99 -19.17 4.94
C ARG A 157 -9.61 -20.34 4.20
N GLN A 158 -9.49 -20.39 2.87
CA GLN A 158 -10.10 -21.41 2.02
C GLN A 158 -11.61 -21.57 2.26
N VAL A 159 -12.29 -20.43 2.41
CA VAL A 159 -13.74 -20.36 2.71
C VAL A 159 -14.54 -19.89 1.49
N SER A 160 -15.85 -20.18 1.50
CA SER A 160 -16.76 -19.70 0.47
C SER A 160 -16.96 -18.17 0.53
N ASP A 161 -17.53 -17.62 -0.54
CA ASP A 161 -17.89 -16.20 -0.60
C ASP A 161 -18.88 -15.79 0.51
N ASP A 162 -19.86 -16.66 0.80
CA ASP A 162 -20.86 -16.44 1.85
C ASP A 162 -20.22 -16.46 3.24
N ASP A 163 -19.35 -17.43 3.51
CA ASP A 163 -18.63 -17.53 4.78
C ASP A 163 -17.70 -16.33 5.00
N ALA A 164 -17.00 -15.89 3.95
CA ALA A 164 -16.15 -14.69 4.01
C ALA A 164 -16.96 -13.43 4.37
N PHE A 165 -18.17 -13.29 3.81
CA PHE A 165 -19.06 -12.19 4.18
C PHE A 165 -19.54 -12.28 5.63
N GLN A 166 -19.87 -13.48 6.13
CA GLN A 166 -20.24 -13.66 7.53
C GLN A 166 -19.08 -13.32 8.48
N ILE A 167 -17.85 -13.70 8.15
CA ILE A 167 -16.65 -13.33 8.92
C ILE A 167 -16.52 -11.81 9.03
N LEU A 168 -16.62 -11.08 7.91
CA LEU A 168 -16.56 -9.61 7.89
C LEU A 168 -17.67 -8.97 8.74
N ARG A 169 -18.89 -9.51 8.64
CA ARG A 169 -20.04 -9.03 9.39
C ARG A 169 -19.87 -9.23 10.89
N THR A 170 -19.45 -10.42 11.31
CA THR A 170 -19.16 -10.74 12.71
C THR A 170 -18.07 -9.83 13.27
N ALA A 171 -16.98 -9.63 12.53
CA ALA A 171 -15.91 -8.69 12.93
C ALA A 171 -16.39 -7.24 13.05
N SER A 172 -17.24 -6.77 12.13
CA SER A 172 -17.88 -5.45 12.19
C SER A 172 -18.76 -5.28 13.43
N MET A 173 -19.51 -6.31 13.81
CA MET A 173 -20.32 -6.32 15.04
C MET A 173 -19.46 -6.28 16.30
N HIS A 174 -18.39 -7.08 16.38
CA HIS A 174 -17.51 -7.12 17.56
C HIS A 174 -16.70 -5.83 17.75
N THR A 175 -16.28 -5.19 16.65
CA THR A 175 -15.47 -3.96 16.70
C THR A 175 -16.31 -2.68 16.71
N ASN A 176 -17.64 -2.77 16.55
CA ASN A 176 -18.56 -1.65 16.40
C ASN A 176 -18.13 -0.67 15.30
N GLN A 177 -17.66 -1.21 14.17
CA GLN A 177 -17.18 -0.45 13.01
C GLN A 177 -18.01 -0.76 11.78
N ARG A 178 -18.05 0.15 10.79
CA ARG A 178 -18.74 -0.10 9.52
C ARG A 178 -18.05 -1.21 8.75
N LEU A 179 -18.83 -1.98 7.98
CA LEU A 179 -18.30 -3.09 7.16
C LEU A 179 -17.17 -2.64 6.21
N GLY A 180 -17.29 -1.45 5.62
CA GLY A 180 -16.24 -0.87 4.78
C GLY A 180 -14.93 -0.59 5.54
N GLN A 181 -15.00 -0.16 6.80
CA GLN A 181 -13.83 0.11 7.64
C GLN A 181 -13.10 -1.19 8.03
N VAL A 182 -13.85 -2.20 8.45
CA VAL A 182 -13.29 -3.54 8.73
C VAL A 182 -12.65 -4.13 7.47
N SER A 183 -13.32 -4.01 6.33
CA SER A 183 -12.79 -4.47 5.04
C SER A 183 -11.47 -3.77 4.68
N GLN A 184 -11.38 -2.44 4.91
CA GLN A 184 -10.17 -1.67 4.70
C GLN A 184 -9.03 -2.12 5.62
N GLN A 185 -9.31 -2.39 6.90
CA GLN A 185 -8.32 -2.92 7.84
C GLN A 185 -7.78 -4.27 7.38
N ILE A 186 -8.65 -5.20 6.97
CA ILE A 186 -8.20 -6.51 6.45
C ILE A 186 -7.34 -6.35 5.21
N ILE A 187 -7.73 -5.50 4.26
CA ILE A 187 -6.94 -5.21 3.06
C ILE A 187 -5.57 -4.64 3.44
N HIS A 188 -5.53 -3.72 4.40
CA HIS A 188 -4.28 -3.14 4.87
C HIS A 188 -3.39 -4.19 5.52
N SER A 189 -3.93 -4.97 6.47
CA SER A 189 -3.19 -6.02 7.16
C SER A 189 -2.65 -7.08 6.20
N ALA A 190 -3.44 -7.52 5.23
CA ALA A 190 -3.01 -8.49 4.23
C ALA A 190 -1.90 -7.95 3.33
N ARG A 191 -2.00 -6.69 2.87
CA ARG A 191 -0.92 -6.03 2.10
C ARG A 191 0.37 -5.96 2.91
N PHE A 192 0.25 -5.70 4.20
CA PHE A 192 1.37 -5.56 5.10
C PHE A 192 2.06 -6.91 5.35
N ALA A 193 1.28 -7.97 5.59
CA ALA A 193 1.78 -9.34 5.72
C ALA A 193 2.49 -9.81 4.43
N ASP A 194 1.92 -9.55 3.25
CA ASP A 194 2.57 -9.86 1.97
C ASP A 194 3.91 -9.13 1.82
N ALA A 195 3.99 -7.85 2.23
CA ALA A 195 5.24 -7.10 2.20
C ALA A 195 6.30 -7.68 3.16
N VAL A 196 5.93 -8.05 4.38
CA VAL A 196 6.82 -8.72 5.35
C VAL A 196 7.33 -10.04 4.79
N ASN A 197 6.46 -10.87 4.21
CA ASN A 197 6.85 -12.14 3.61
C ASN A 197 7.82 -11.94 2.43
N ARG A 198 7.52 -11.01 1.50
CA ARG A 198 8.40 -10.68 0.37
C ARG A 198 9.77 -10.20 0.83
N ALA A 199 9.82 -9.28 1.79
CA ALA A 199 11.09 -8.79 2.35
C ALA A 199 11.85 -9.92 3.07
N GLY A 200 11.15 -10.77 3.81
CA GLY A 200 11.71 -11.96 4.45
C GLY A 200 12.31 -12.95 3.46
N GLN A 201 11.66 -13.21 2.33
CA GLN A 201 12.16 -14.08 1.26
C GLN A 201 13.45 -13.56 0.63
N LEU A 202 13.65 -12.24 0.54
CA LEU A 202 14.89 -11.66 0.00
C LEU A 202 16.12 -12.08 0.83
N ARG A 203 15.98 -12.21 2.17
CA ARG A 203 17.04 -12.72 3.04
C ARG A 203 17.42 -14.17 2.69
N MET A 204 16.43 -15.03 2.47
CA MET A 204 16.68 -16.43 2.10
C MET A 204 17.28 -16.53 0.69
N LEU A 205 16.68 -15.84 -0.28
CA LEU A 205 17.09 -15.91 -1.68
C LEU A 205 18.52 -15.40 -1.88
N SER A 206 18.94 -14.36 -1.14
CA SER A 206 20.33 -13.88 -1.20
C SER A 206 21.32 -14.98 -0.77
N GLN A 207 21.00 -15.76 0.27
CA GLN A 207 21.85 -16.88 0.70
C GLN A 207 21.77 -18.07 -0.24
N ARG A 208 20.57 -18.38 -0.77
CA ARG A 208 20.36 -19.45 -1.76
C ARG A 208 21.20 -19.22 -3.01
N LEU A 209 21.30 -17.99 -3.50
CA LEU A 209 22.13 -17.63 -4.67
C LEU A 209 23.60 -17.97 -4.47
N VAL A 210 24.18 -17.62 -3.32
CA VAL A 210 25.58 -17.94 -3.01
C VAL A 210 25.77 -19.45 -2.99
N LYS A 211 24.92 -20.16 -2.25
CA LYS A 211 24.96 -21.63 -2.17
C LYS A 211 24.88 -22.28 -3.56
N LEU A 212 24.00 -21.80 -4.44
CA LEU A 212 23.85 -22.35 -5.79
C LEU A 212 25.08 -22.11 -6.67
N GLN A 213 25.72 -20.93 -6.59
CA GLN A 213 27.00 -20.71 -7.28
C GLN A 213 28.12 -21.61 -6.75
N LEU A 214 28.18 -21.82 -5.44
CA LEU A 214 29.12 -22.74 -4.80
C LEU A 214 28.95 -24.17 -5.32
N LEU A 215 27.71 -24.63 -5.47
CA LEU A 215 27.40 -25.94 -6.05
C LEU A 215 27.82 -26.06 -7.52
N GLN A 216 27.77 -24.97 -8.29
CA GLN A 216 28.24 -24.96 -9.68
C GLN A 216 29.74 -25.24 -9.77
N ILE A 217 30.54 -24.61 -8.91
CA ILE A 217 32.00 -24.79 -8.85
C ILE A 217 32.35 -26.18 -8.31
N ALA A 218 31.57 -26.68 -7.35
CA ALA A 218 31.76 -27.99 -6.74
C ALA A 218 31.36 -29.18 -7.65
N GLY A 219 30.98 -28.94 -8.91
CA GLY A 219 30.66 -29.98 -9.89
C GLY A 219 29.19 -30.42 -9.94
N ALA A 220 28.30 -29.76 -9.21
CA ALA A 220 26.84 -30.00 -9.22
C ALA A 220 26.06 -28.97 -10.07
N GLY A 221 26.72 -28.36 -11.07
CA GLY A 221 26.18 -27.21 -11.79
C GLY A 221 24.91 -27.43 -12.62
N GLN A 222 24.70 -28.64 -13.15
CA GLN A 222 23.49 -28.95 -13.94
C GLN A 222 22.20 -28.83 -13.13
N GLN A 223 22.22 -29.18 -11.84
CA GLN A 223 21.06 -29.06 -10.95
C GLN A 223 20.89 -27.64 -10.39
N ALA A 224 22.00 -26.91 -10.19
CA ALA A 224 21.99 -25.59 -9.57
C ALA A 224 21.57 -24.45 -10.51
N GLN A 225 21.85 -24.55 -11.82
CA GLN A 225 21.54 -23.50 -12.80
C GLN A 225 20.05 -23.11 -12.89
N PRO A 226 19.07 -24.04 -13.00
CA PRO A 226 17.66 -23.65 -13.05
C PRO A 226 17.18 -22.99 -11.74
N LEU A 227 17.67 -23.49 -10.59
CA LEU A 227 17.34 -22.91 -9.28
C LEU A 227 17.94 -21.51 -9.10
N LEU A 228 19.08 -21.22 -9.72
CA LEU A 228 19.69 -19.89 -9.70
C LEU A 228 18.83 -18.91 -10.51
N GLN A 229 18.39 -19.31 -11.70
CA GLN A 229 17.50 -18.50 -12.54
C GLN A 229 16.16 -18.23 -11.84
N ASP A 230 15.55 -19.24 -11.22
CA ASP A 230 14.36 -19.10 -10.39
C ASP A 230 14.59 -18.08 -9.25
N SER A 231 15.69 -18.22 -8.52
CA SER A 231 16.00 -17.33 -7.39
C SER A 231 16.16 -15.87 -7.82
N VAL A 232 16.81 -15.61 -8.98
CA VAL A 232 16.93 -14.28 -9.58
C VAL A 232 15.54 -13.71 -9.91
N GLN A 233 14.69 -14.49 -10.57
CA GLN A 233 13.33 -14.06 -10.93
C GLN A 233 12.47 -13.77 -9.70
N ARG A 234 12.56 -14.61 -8.65
CA ARG A 234 11.84 -14.40 -7.39
C ARG A 234 12.28 -13.12 -6.68
N ILE A 235 13.57 -12.80 -6.65
CA ILE A 235 14.06 -11.54 -6.08
C ILE A 235 13.50 -10.34 -6.84
N GLU A 236 13.55 -10.35 -8.18
CA GLU A 236 13.03 -9.27 -9.01
C GLU A 236 11.53 -9.07 -8.83
N ALA A 237 10.77 -10.16 -8.79
CA ALA A 237 9.33 -10.13 -8.53
C ALA A 237 9.02 -9.59 -7.12
N ASN A 238 9.81 -9.96 -6.11
CA ASN A 238 9.63 -9.48 -4.74
C ASN A 238 9.93 -7.99 -4.62
N ILE A 239 11.04 -7.51 -5.19
CA ILE A 239 11.38 -6.07 -5.20
C ILE A 239 10.33 -5.26 -5.96
N ALA A 240 9.88 -5.74 -7.13
CA ALA A 240 8.84 -5.06 -7.91
C ALA A 240 7.50 -5.03 -7.16
N GLY A 241 7.14 -6.11 -6.47
CA GLY A 241 5.94 -6.18 -5.62
C GLY A 241 6.01 -5.19 -4.46
N LEU A 242 7.13 -5.16 -3.73
CA LEU A 242 7.36 -4.22 -2.64
C LEU A 242 7.25 -2.76 -3.12
N GLY A 243 7.81 -2.44 -4.29
CA GLY A 243 7.72 -1.10 -4.88
C GLY A 243 6.31 -0.65 -5.27
N LYS A 244 5.40 -1.59 -5.53
CA LYS A 244 3.98 -1.29 -5.81
C LYS A 244 3.15 -1.12 -4.53
N THR A 245 3.51 -1.82 -3.47
CA THR A 245 2.70 -1.90 -2.25
C THR A 245 3.13 -0.90 -1.19
N LEU A 246 4.44 -0.65 -1.05
CA LEU A 246 4.98 0.18 0.03
C LEU A 246 4.88 1.68 -0.26
N SER A 247 4.55 2.43 0.79
CA SER A 247 4.54 3.90 0.78
C SER A 247 5.96 4.45 0.61
N LYS A 248 6.20 5.22 -0.46
CA LYS A 248 7.50 5.86 -0.73
C LYS A 248 7.95 6.80 0.39
N PRO A 249 7.09 7.66 0.98
CA PRO A 249 7.48 8.48 2.13
C PRO A 249 7.93 7.70 3.37
N THR A 250 7.46 6.46 3.54
CA THR A 250 7.70 5.68 4.77
C THR A 250 8.85 4.70 4.61
N PHE A 251 8.89 3.96 3.50
CA PHE A 251 9.84 2.86 3.28
C PHE A 251 10.76 3.06 2.06
N GLY A 252 10.67 4.22 1.40
CA GLY A 252 11.36 4.46 0.13
C GLY A 252 12.88 4.35 0.21
N ASP A 253 13.48 4.81 1.31
CA ASP A 253 14.93 4.75 1.50
C ASP A 253 15.43 3.33 1.73
N LEU A 254 14.73 2.55 2.57
CA LEU A 254 15.03 1.14 2.85
C LEU A 254 14.87 0.28 1.60
N LEU A 255 13.76 0.43 0.88
CA LEU A 255 13.56 -0.27 -0.39
C LEU A 255 14.61 0.16 -1.43
N GLY A 256 14.99 1.44 -1.45
CA GLY A 256 16.06 1.95 -2.31
C GLY A 256 17.42 1.30 -2.03
N GLN A 257 17.74 1.01 -0.75
CA GLN A 257 18.94 0.26 -0.38
C GLN A 257 18.89 -1.18 -0.91
N VAL A 258 17.78 -1.89 -0.69
CA VAL A 258 17.55 -3.25 -1.21
C VAL A 258 17.69 -3.30 -2.73
N VAL A 259 17.08 -2.35 -3.46
CA VAL A 259 17.16 -2.26 -4.93
C VAL A 259 18.60 -2.08 -5.40
N ARG A 260 19.37 -1.19 -4.75
CA ARG A 260 20.79 -0.97 -5.08
C ARG A 260 21.64 -2.20 -4.77
N GLY A 261 21.47 -2.80 -3.60
CA GLY A 261 22.17 -4.02 -3.18
C GLY A 261 21.90 -5.17 -4.15
N TRP A 262 20.66 -5.34 -4.60
CA TRP A 262 20.31 -6.30 -5.64
C TRP A 262 20.98 -6.01 -6.98
N GLY A 263 20.99 -4.74 -7.43
CA GLY A 263 21.66 -4.36 -8.67
C GLY A 263 23.15 -4.71 -8.68
N GLU A 264 23.86 -4.45 -7.57
CA GLU A 264 25.27 -4.83 -7.42
C GLU A 264 25.45 -6.36 -7.39
N LEU A 265 24.59 -7.09 -6.65
CA LEU A 265 24.64 -8.54 -6.56
C LEU A 265 24.38 -9.20 -7.92
N LYS A 266 23.34 -8.78 -8.64
CA LYS A 266 22.97 -9.30 -9.96
C LYS A 266 24.11 -9.13 -10.97
N ALA A 267 24.77 -7.97 -10.97
CA ALA A 267 25.93 -7.72 -11.82
C ALA A 267 27.13 -8.66 -11.50
N ALA A 268 27.25 -9.13 -10.26
CA ALA A 268 28.26 -10.11 -9.87
C ALA A 268 27.85 -11.57 -10.14
N LEU A 269 26.57 -11.87 -10.37
CA LEU A 269 26.12 -13.25 -10.64
C LEU A 269 26.46 -13.72 -12.06
N ASP A 270 26.63 -12.81 -13.01
CA ASP A 270 26.94 -13.10 -14.41
C ASP A 270 28.35 -12.60 -14.80
N PRO A 271 29.42 -13.30 -14.38
CA PRO A 271 30.77 -12.89 -14.70
C PRO A 271 31.09 -13.19 -16.17
N GLN A 272 31.49 -12.16 -16.92
CA GLN A 272 31.95 -12.29 -18.31
C GLN A 272 33.17 -13.23 -18.51
N GLY A 273 33.79 -13.71 -17.42
CA GLY A 273 35.03 -14.51 -17.41
C GLY A 273 34.97 -15.82 -16.63
N GLY A 274 33.78 -16.35 -16.33
CA GLY A 274 33.60 -17.60 -15.56
C GLY A 274 33.59 -17.39 -14.05
N ILE A 275 33.32 -18.47 -13.30
CA ILE A 275 33.14 -18.43 -11.84
C ILE A 275 34.43 -18.89 -11.15
N ASP A 276 35.13 -17.98 -10.46
CA ASP A 276 36.32 -18.27 -9.66
C ASP A 276 36.08 -17.98 -8.15
N ALA A 277 37.06 -18.36 -7.31
CA ALA A 277 36.95 -18.18 -5.86
C ALA A 277 36.83 -16.71 -5.42
N ARG A 278 37.47 -15.77 -6.14
CA ARG A 278 37.37 -14.33 -5.84
C ARG A 278 35.97 -13.80 -6.15
N GLN A 279 35.39 -14.26 -7.26
CA GLN A 279 34.04 -13.90 -7.66
C GLN A 279 33.01 -14.40 -6.64
N VAL A 280 33.15 -15.64 -6.18
CA VAL A 280 32.32 -16.20 -5.10
C VAL A 280 32.37 -15.35 -3.84
N MET A 281 33.56 -14.95 -3.38
CA MET A 281 33.69 -14.13 -2.16
C MET A 281 33.06 -12.75 -2.34
N ARG A 282 33.13 -12.18 -3.55
CA ARG A 282 32.44 -10.93 -3.88
C ARG A 282 30.93 -11.10 -3.86
N VAL A 283 30.41 -12.18 -4.45
CA VAL A 283 28.97 -12.50 -4.45
C VAL A 283 28.47 -12.76 -3.03
N ASP A 284 29.20 -13.50 -2.20
CA ASP A 284 28.90 -13.73 -0.78
C ASP A 284 28.79 -12.40 -0.01
N SER A 285 29.79 -11.52 -0.18
CA SER A 285 29.80 -10.20 0.50
C SER A 285 28.64 -9.30 0.05
N LEU A 286 28.23 -9.38 -1.21
CA LEU A 286 27.07 -8.66 -1.75
C LEU A 286 25.75 -9.24 -1.24
N ALA A 287 25.65 -10.57 -1.16
CA ALA A 287 24.48 -11.27 -0.65
C ALA A 287 24.26 -11.03 0.86
N GLU A 288 25.33 -10.94 1.66
CA GLU A 288 25.26 -10.52 3.07
C GLU A 288 24.73 -9.09 3.21
N ARG A 289 25.21 -8.15 2.40
CA ARG A 289 24.67 -6.78 2.40
C ARG A 289 23.18 -6.73 2.04
N LEU A 290 22.76 -7.50 1.03
CA LEU A 290 21.34 -7.59 0.66
C LEU A 290 20.51 -8.25 1.76
N LEU A 291 21.05 -9.24 2.48
CA LEU A 291 20.40 -9.83 3.64
C LEU A 291 20.18 -8.79 4.74
N ASP A 292 21.20 -8.01 5.08
CA ASP A 292 21.11 -6.98 6.13
C ASP A 292 20.09 -5.90 5.77
N ASP A 293 20.07 -5.44 4.51
CA ASP A 293 19.11 -4.45 4.03
C ASP A 293 17.67 -5.02 4.04
N ALA A 294 17.50 -6.27 3.63
CA ALA A 294 16.21 -6.96 3.70
C ALA A 294 15.76 -7.20 5.14
N GLU A 295 16.68 -7.49 6.07
CA GLU A 295 16.39 -7.63 7.50
C GLU A 295 15.95 -6.32 8.13
N ARG A 296 16.65 -5.22 7.85
CA ARG A 296 16.24 -3.87 8.26
C ARG A 296 14.82 -3.54 7.76
N LEU A 297 14.57 -3.75 6.46
CA LEU A 297 13.25 -3.53 5.88
C LEU A 297 12.17 -4.41 6.52
N THR A 298 12.47 -5.69 6.75
CA THR A 298 11.53 -6.63 7.38
C THR A 298 11.20 -6.20 8.81
N ASN A 299 12.21 -5.81 9.59
CA ASN A 299 12.01 -5.36 10.97
C ASN A 299 11.16 -4.08 11.00
N ASP A 300 11.45 -3.08 10.17
CA ASP A 300 10.68 -1.83 10.14
C ASP A 300 9.25 -2.05 9.68
N LEU A 301 9.03 -3.00 8.76
CA LEU A 301 7.70 -3.46 8.43
C LEU A 301 7.04 -4.05 9.70
N GLU A 302 7.60 -5.09 10.30
CA GLU A 302 7.03 -5.73 11.50
C GLU A 302 6.68 -4.74 12.63
N HIS A 303 7.47 -3.67 12.82
CA HIS A 303 7.16 -2.63 13.81
C HIS A 303 6.02 -1.69 13.39
N ALA A 304 5.90 -1.36 12.10
CA ALA A 304 4.86 -0.48 11.59
C ALA A 304 3.50 -1.20 11.43
N GLY A 305 3.50 -2.51 11.21
CA GLY A 305 2.30 -3.34 11.14
C GLY A 305 2.00 -3.98 12.50
N ALA A 306 1.22 -3.30 13.35
CA ALA A 306 0.83 -3.83 14.66
C ALA A 306 0.06 -5.16 14.56
N ALA A 307 0.77 -6.29 14.69
CA ALA A 307 0.17 -7.62 14.80
C ALA A 307 0.97 -8.52 15.77
N PRO A 308 0.40 -8.93 16.92
CA PRO A 308 0.91 -10.07 17.70
C PRO A 308 0.04 -11.33 17.52
N PRO A 309 0.62 -12.56 17.60
CA PRO A 309 2.02 -12.89 17.86
C PRO A 309 2.72 -13.42 16.60
N LEU A 310 3.42 -12.54 15.87
CA LEU A 310 4.30 -12.89 14.75
C LEU A 310 5.51 -13.74 15.14
N HIS A 311 5.78 -13.99 16.43
CA HIS A 311 7.01 -14.66 16.85
C HIS A 311 7.16 -16.07 16.26
N VAL A 312 6.10 -16.89 16.30
CA VAL A 312 6.16 -18.26 15.75
C VAL A 312 6.40 -18.23 14.23
N LEU A 313 5.66 -17.39 13.51
CA LEU A 313 5.84 -17.21 12.07
C LEU A 313 7.23 -16.69 11.73
N ASN A 314 7.76 -15.75 12.50
CA ASN A 314 9.10 -15.23 12.33
C ASN A 314 10.16 -16.31 12.58
N VAL A 315 9.98 -17.17 13.59
CA VAL A 315 10.88 -18.29 13.87
C VAL A 315 10.88 -19.28 12.71
N VAL A 316 9.71 -19.70 12.23
CA VAL A 316 9.54 -20.60 11.07
C VAL A 316 10.15 -19.97 9.81
N ALA A 317 9.81 -18.72 9.52
CA ALA A 317 10.29 -18.01 8.33
C ALA A 317 11.81 -17.86 8.30
N ARG A 318 12.44 -17.61 9.45
CA ARG A 318 13.92 -17.50 9.56
C ARG A 318 14.63 -18.84 9.34
N GLN A 319 13.99 -19.98 9.58
CA GLN A 319 14.60 -21.30 9.32
C GLN A 319 14.98 -21.49 7.86
N ARG A 320 14.18 -20.92 6.95
CA ARG A 320 14.47 -20.89 5.51
C ARG A 320 15.84 -20.27 5.27
N MET A 321 16.11 -19.09 5.82
CA MET A 321 17.41 -18.42 5.70
C MET A 321 18.54 -19.22 6.38
N TRP A 322 18.34 -19.69 7.61
CA TRP A 322 19.37 -20.42 8.35
C TRP A 322 19.80 -21.71 7.65
N SER A 323 18.87 -22.44 7.03
CA SER A 323 19.19 -23.65 6.25
C SER A 323 20.10 -23.35 5.06
N GLN A 324 19.82 -22.27 4.32
CA GLN A 324 20.63 -21.86 3.17
C GLN A 324 22.00 -21.34 3.62
N ARG A 325 22.04 -20.59 4.72
CA ARG A 325 23.26 -20.03 5.31
C ARG A 325 24.18 -21.14 5.85
N TYR A 326 23.62 -22.18 6.48
CA TYR A 326 24.36 -23.37 6.92
C TYR A 326 25.01 -24.08 5.72
N ALA A 327 24.23 -24.42 4.69
CA ALA A 327 24.75 -25.07 3.49
C ALA A 327 25.82 -24.22 2.77
N LYS A 328 25.61 -22.90 2.72
CA LYS A 328 26.60 -21.94 2.18
C LYS A 328 27.92 -22.04 2.93
N TYR A 329 27.92 -21.94 4.26
CA TYR A 329 29.17 -21.98 5.04
C TYR A 329 29.84 -23.36 5.01
N ALA A 330 29.06 -24.44 4.92
CA ALA A 330 29.60 -25.79 4.75
C ALA A 330 30.40 -25.91 3.45
N LEU A 331 29.83 -25.42 2.33
CA LEU A 331 30.50 -25.38 1.03
C LEU A 331 31.71 -24.44 1.02
N LEU A 332 31.61 -23.24 1.60
CA LEU A 332 32.74 -22.30 1.72
C LEU A 332 33.88 -22.91 2.54
N GLY A 333 33.58 -23.67 3.60
CA GLY A 333 34.57 -24.40 4.39
C GLY A 333 35.26 -25.51 3.59
N ALA A 334 34.48 -26.31 2.85
CA ALA A 334 35.02 -27.38 2.02
C ALA A 334 35.94 -26.87 0.88
N MET A 335 35.60 -25.74 0.25
CA MET A 335 36.43 -25.13 -0.80
C MET A 335 37.61 -24.32 -0.25
N GLY A 336 37.46 -23.70 0.92
CA GLY A 336 38.49 -22.87 1.56
C GLY A 336 39.70 -23.65 2.10
N ALA A 337 39.63 -24.98 2.13
CA ALA A 337 40.75 -25.85 2.51
C ALA A 337 41.97 -25.72 1.58
N VAL A 338 41.80 -25.13 0.39
CA VAL A 338 42.88 -24.92 -0.60
C VAL A 338 43.13 -23.41 -0.78
N GLY A 339 43.79 -22.78 0.20
CA GLY A 339 44.42 -21.45 0.01
C GLY A 339 43.81 -20.25 0.74
N ALA A 340 42.81 -20.43 1.62
CA ALA A 340 42.28 -19.33 2.43
C ALA A 340 43.14 -19.09 3.70
N GLY A 341 43.50 -17.83 3.98
CA GLY A 341 44.18 -17.47 5.23
C GLY A 341 43.35 -17.84 6.46
N GLY A 342 44.00 -18.13 7.60
CA GLY A 342 43.35 -18.68 8.80
C GLY A 342 42.12 -17.90 9.31
N GLY A 343 42.06 -16.59 9.08
CA GLY A 343 40.90 -15.76 9.45
C GLY A 343 39.61 -16.08 8.65
N VAL A 344 39.72 -16.44 7.38
CA VAL A 344 38.55 -16.75 6.52
C VAL A 344 37.95 -18.11 6.92
N ALA A 345 38.81 -19.10 7.19
CA ALA A 345 38.38 -20.41 7.67
C ALA A 345 37.65 -20.30 9.04
N ALA A 346 38.21 -19.52 9.97
CA ALA A 346 37.59 -19.27 11.27
C ALA A 346 36.21 -18.58 11.13
N ARG A 347 36.09 -17.59 10.24
CA ARG A 347 34.81 -16.90 9.95
C ARG A 347 33.75 -17.87 9.42
N ASN A 348 34.12 -18.71 8.45
CA ASN A 348 33.19 -19.66 7.86
C ASN A 348 32.75 -20.72 8.87
N GLN A 349 33.66 -21.20 9.72
CA GLN A 349 33.34 -22.12 10.81
C GLN A 349 32.41 -21.49 11.84
N ALA A 350 32.65 -20.23 12.22
CA ALA A 350 31.78 -19.50 13.13
C ALA A 350 30.35 -19.35 12.56
N GLY A 351 30.23 -18.96 11.29
CA GLY A 351 28.94 -18.84 10.62
C GLY A 351 28.19 -20.17 10.47
N LEU A 352 28.90 -21.28 10.24
CA LEU A 352 28.33 -22.62 10.22
C LEU A 352 27.75 -23.01 11.59
N LEU A 353 28.51 -22.78 12.66
CA LEU A 353 28.10 -23.07 14.04
C LEU A 353 26.92 -22.21 14.48
N GLU A 354 26.94 -20.91 14.13
CA GLU A 354 25.85 -19.99 14.37
C GLU A 354 24.55 -20.47 13.71
N ALA A 355 24.60 -20.76 12.39
CA ALA A 355 23.44 -21.22 11.65
C ALA A 355 22.88 -22.54 12.21
N ARG A 356 23.76 -23.46 12.59
CA ARG A 356 23.35 -24.72 13.24
C ARG A 356 22.64 -24.48 14.57
N THR A 357 23.26 -23.69 15.44
CA THR A 357 22.74 -23.40 16.77
C THR A 357 21.39 -22.69 16.68
N ALA A 358 21.28 -21.67 15.83
CA ALA A 358 20.05 -20.92 15.62
C ALA A 358 18.92 -21.81 15.07
N PHE A 359 19.24 -22.71 14.14
CA PHE A 359 18.24 -23.63 13.56
C PHE A 359 17.75 -24.66 14.59
N GLU A 360 18.67 -25.32 15.30
CA GLU A 360 18.33 -26.36 16.28
C GLU A 360 17.55 -25.79 17.48
N GLN A 361 17.91 -24.60 17.95
CA GLN A 361 17.17 -23.89 19.01
C GLN A 361 15.74 -23.55 18.58
N ALA A 362 15.58 -23.02 17.35
CA ALA A 362 14.27 -22.71 16.80
C ALA A 362 13.40 -23.95 16.60
N LEU A 363 13.97 -25.03 16.06
CA LEU A 363 13.26 -26.29 15.89
C LEU A 363 12.83 -26.89 17.24
N SER A 364 13.67 -26.79 18.27
CA SER A 364 13.30 -27.18 19.64
C SER A 364 12.14 -26.34 20.18
N PHE A 365 12.18 -25.02 20.00
CA PHE A 365 11.09 -24.13 20.36
C PHE A 365 9.78 -24.49 19.65
N LEU A 366 9.81 -24.69 18.33
CA LEU A 366 8.62 -25.02 17.53
C LEU A 366 7.96 -26.33 17.96
N ASN A 367 8.77 -27.36 18.27
CA ASN A 367 8.27 -28.63 18.79
C ASN A 367 7.70 -28.53 20.22
N GLY A 368 8.12 -27.52 20.99
CA GLY A 368 7.63 -27.27 22.34
C GLY A 368 6.26 -26.59 22.41
N ILE A 369 5.69 -26.16 21.28
CA ILE A 369 4.42 -25.42 21.25
C ILE A 369 3.23 -26.38 21.50
N PRO A 370 2.42 -26.17 22.57
CA PRO A 370 1.43 -27.16 23.02
C PRO A 370 0.22 -27.39 22.09
N LEU A 371 0.00 -26.53 21.07
CA LEU A 371 -1.20 -26.54 20.21
C LEU A 371 -0.88 -26.67 18.70
N THR A 372 0.26 -27.25 18.32
CA THR A 372 0.54 -27.57 16.90
C THR A 372 -0.39 -28.66 16.38
N SER A 373 -1.00 -28.45 15.21
CA SER A 373 -1.81 -29.47 14.52
C SER A 373 -0.98 -30.71 14.17
N THR A 374 -1.64 -31.84 13.94
CA THR A 374 -0.97 -33.09 13.51
C THR A 374 -0.22 -32.92 12.19
N GLY A 375 -0.77 -32.12 11.26
CA GLY A 375 -0.09 -31.76 10.01
C GLY A 375 1.19 -30.96 10.25
N ILE A 376 1.13 -29.91 11.07
CA ILE A 376 2.31 -29.09 11.40
C ILE A 376 3.41 -29.95 12.06
N ARG A 377 3.04 -30.85 12.97
CA ARG A 377 4.02 -31.77 13.59
C ARG A 377 4.69 -32.69 12.56
N ALA A 378 3.94 -33.27 11.64
CA ALA A 378 4.50 -34.11 10.58
C ALA A 378 5.45 -33.32 9.66
N SER A 379 5.10 -32.08 9.32
CA SER A 379 5.97 -31.18 8.56
C SER A 379 7.24 -30.82 9.33
N LEU A 380 7.16 -30.52 10.63
CA LEU A 380 8.33 -30.27 11.48
C LEU A 380 9.26 -31.49 11.57
N GLU A 381 8.71 -32.70 11.71
CA GLU A 381 9.48 -33.96 11.70
C GLU A 381 10.19 -34.18 10.37
N THR A 382 9.50 -33.90 9.25
CA THR A 382 10.08 -33.99 7.91
C THR A 382 11.23 -32.98 7.74
N GLY A 383 11.03 -31.73 8.18
CA GLY A 383 12.06 -30.70 8.20
C GLY A 383 13.26 -31.08 9.06
N ALA A 384 13.03 -31.68 10.23
CA ALA A 384 14.07 -32.20 11.11
C ALA A 384 14.85 -33.37 10.46
N SER A 385 14.19 -34.20 9.65
CA SER A 385 14.85 -35.25 8.88
C SER A 385 15.75 -34.69 7.79
N HIS A 386 15.27 -33.72 7.00
CA HIS A 386 16.10 -33.04 6.01
C HIS A 386 17.27 -32.30 6.65
N TRP A 387 17.06 -31.64 7.80
CA TRP A 387 18.14 -31.00 8.56
C TRP A 387 19.22 -32.00 8.98
N ARG A 388 18.85 -33.15 9.55
CA ARG A 388 19.82 -34.20 9.93
C ARG A 388 20.60 -34.72 8.73
N HIS A 389 19.94 -34.97 7.59
CA HIS A 389 20.64 -35.36 6.36
C HIS A 389 21.63 -34.28 5.89
N MET A 390 21.26 -33.01 6.02
CA MET A 390 22.13 -31.88 5.66
C MET A 390 23.37 -31.83 6.55
N VAL A 391 23.22 -32.01 7.87
CA VAL A 391 24.35 -32.03 8.82
C VAL A 391 25.30 -33.21 8.54
N VAL A 392 24.77 -34.41 8.30
CA VAL A 392 25.57 -35.59 7.97
C VAL A 392 26.32 -35.41 6.64
N ALA A 393 25.67 -34.80 5.64
CA ALA A 393 26.30 -34.52 4.35
C ALA A 393 27.49 -33.55 4.49
N THR A 394 27.41 -32.57 5.41
CA THR A 394 28.51 -31.64 5.71
C THR A 394 29.77 -32.36 6.19
N ASP A 395 29.64 -33.34 7.09
CA ASP A 395 30.76 -34.12 7.60
C ASP A 395 31.44 -34.95 6.49
N GLY A 396 30.64 -35.38 5.51
CA GLY A 396 31.08 -36.15 4.34
C GLY A 396 31.61 -35.33 3.17
N LEU A 397 31.67 -33.99 3.25
CA LEU A 397 32.07 -33.14 2.11
C LEU A 397 33.50 -33.41 1.60
N GLN A 398 34.38 -33.97 2.44
CA GLN A 398 35.71 -34.41 2.01
C GLN A 398 35.68 -35.66 1.12
N GLY A 399 34.56 -36.41 1.12
CA GLY A 399 34.35 -37.66 0.39
C GLY A 399 33.92 -37.50 -1.09
N GLY A 400 33.82 -36.27 -1.61
CA GLY A 400 33.59 -35.99 -3.03
C GLY A 400 32.13 -35.64 -3.40
N GLY A 401 31.84 -35.69 -4.71
CA GLY A 401 30.61 -35.12 -5.31
C GLY A 401 29.28 -35.66 -4.78
N ALA A 402 29.24 -36.89 -4.24
CA ALA A 402 28.03 -37.47 -3.67
C ALA A 402 27.53 -36.70 -2.43
N ALA A 403 28.43 -36.30 -1.53
CA ALA A 403 28.09 -35.52 -0.35
C ALA A 403 27.59 -34.11 -0.71
N ILE A 404 28.18 -33.50 -1.74
CA ILE A 404 27.74 -32.20 -2.28
C ILE A 404 26.31 -32.29 -2.81
N GLY A 405 25.98 -33.35 -3.56
CA GLY A 405 24.62 -33.59 -4.05
C GLY A 405 23.61 -33.83 -2.93
N GLN A 406 23.99 -34.58 -1.89
CA GLN A 406 23.14 -34.81 -0.71
C GLN A 406 22.89 -33.52 0.08
N LEU A 407 23.93 -32.69 0.29
CA LEU A 407 23.80 -31.37 0.93
C LEU A 407 22.85 -30.47 0.13
N ALA A 408 23.00 -30.43 -1.19
CA ALA A 408 22.14 -29.64 -2.07
C ALA A 408 20.67 -30.06 -1.93
N ALA A 409 20.38 -31.36 -2.10
CA ALA A 409 19.02 -31.89 -1.99
C ALA A 409 18.41 -31.69 -0.59
N ALA A 410 19.17 -31.93 0.47
CA ALA A 410 18.70 -31.73 1.84
C ALA A 410 18.42 -30.26 2.14
N SER A 411 19.27 -29.33 1.67
CA SER A 411 19.07 -27.89 1.88
C SER A 411 17.83 -27.33 1.18
N GLU A 412 17.48 -27.84 0.00
CA GLU A 412 16.23 -27.49 -0.70
C GLU A 412 15.03 -28.16 -0.01
N GLY A 413 15.15 -29.41 0.43
CA GLY A 413 14.09 -30.08 1.21
C GLY A 413 13.74 -29.36 2.51
N VAL A 414 14.74 -28.82 3.24
CA VAL A 414 14.46 -27.94 4.39
C VAL A 414 13.75 -26.67 3.96
N LEU A 415 14.20 -26.03 2.87
CA LEU A 415 13.56 -24.80 2.37
C LEU A 415 12.09 -25.02 2.05
N ASP A 416 11.77 -26.05 1.26
CA ASP A 416 10.41 -26.36 0.81
C ASP A 416 9.48 -26.64 2.01
N VAL A 417 9.94 -27.44 2.97
CA VAL A 417 9.16 -27.74 4.19
C VAL A 417 8.89 -26.49 5.01
N PHE A 418 9.86 -25.60 5.18
CA PHE A 418 9.68 -24.39 5.97
C PHE A 418 8.93 -23.26 5.22
N GLU A 419 8.92 -23.28 3.89
CA GLU A 419 7.97 -22.49 3.09
C GLU A 419 6.54 -22.96 3.35
N GLN A 420 6.28 -24.28 3.25
CA GLN A 420 4.95 -24.84 3.54
C GLN A 420 4.51 -24.62 4.99
N LEU A 421 5.40 -24.82 5.97
CA LEU A 421 5.10 -24.56 7.37
C LEU A 421 4.70 -23.10 7.63
N THR A 422 5.29 -22.15 6.91
CA THR A 422 4.90 -20.73 7.06
C THR A 422 3.42 -20.56 6.72
N GLU A 423 2.96 -21.15 5.62
CA GLU A 423 1.55 -21.13 5.21
C GLU A 423 0.66 -21.87 6.21
N ASP A 424 1.07 -23.04 6.70
CA ASP A 424 0.30 -23.84 7.65
C ASP A 424 0.07 -23.10 8.99
N TYR A 425 1.11 -22.40 9.47
CA TYR A 425 1.02 -21.57 10.68
C TYR A 425 0.20 -20.29 10.44
N GLU A 426 0.30 -19.66 9.26
CA GLU A 426 -0.54 -18.50 8.90
C GLU A 426 -2.03 -18.89 8.93
N ASN A 427 -2.37 -20.02 8.32
CA ASN A 427 -3.73 -20.56 8.30
C ASN A 427 -4.22 -20.92 9.72
N SER A 428 -3.37 -21.57 10.51
CA SER A 428 -3.72 -22.02 11.88
C SER A 428 -3.90 -20.84 12.85
N MET A 429 -3.06 -19.82 12.78
CA MET A 429 -3.19 -18.62 13.63
C MET A 429 -4.44 -17.81 13.30
N GLN A 430 -4.84 -17.77 12.02
CA GLN A 430 -6.08 -17.11 11.61
C GLN A 430 -7.34 -17.84 12.10
N MET A 431 -7.28 -19.17 12.27
CA MET A 431 -8.36 -19.98 12.84
C MET A 431 -8.52 -19.79 14.36
N LEU A 432 -7.45 -19.44 15.08
CA LEU A 432 -7.46 -19.24 16.55
C LEU A 432 -7.92 -17.83 16.98
N VAL A 433 -7.86 -16.85 16.08
CA VAL A 433 -8.32 -15.46 16.32
C VAL A 433 -9.78 -15.26 15.85
N GLY A 434 -10.38 -16.29 15.24
CA GLY A 434 -11.75 -16.30 14.74
C GLY A 434 -12.79 -16.67 15.78
#